data_AF-A0A226DX69-F1
#
_entry.id   AF-A0A226DX69-F1
#
_cell.length_a   1.000
_cell.length_b   1.000
_cell.length_c   1.000
_cell.angle_alpha   90.00
_cell.angle_beta   90.00
_cell.angle_gamma   90.00
#
_symmetry.space_group_name_H-M   'P 1'
#
loop_
_entity.id
_entity.type
_entity.pdbx_description
1 polymer ?
#
loop_
_entity_poly.entity_id
_entity_poly.type
_entity_poly.pdbx_seq_one_letter_code
_entity_poly.pdbx_strand_id
1 'polypeptide(L)'
;MGVKAYAKKSPTKHTGTEEKMTIARPPKLYNKSSPKMLVIHDESYVLKNLNLERPMVRNSFDTDVFKWFLTLIVDHGYERWYRLIHYVSDEGKATGVRDIIAIISNHTKFHNLPESPTDIFIFSLRKSDLSLEYLSFKAILKPFELEVWFMLVLTAQTMVAVLVVIFIIKLEWNCLESISLAQLVVISMMFEKPTEIKTKISKILEYKILFGFWMLLLQILTNSYIGLSVTSISAPLESKSVTRYEQLTKPGCQWNDMKCHMNRIKEFRQYINYWERADVNDEAYWVDFYANLGMTFTFDRNRTLEALRNKSIRRFDINRDFVLLPYSIEENISKEKLTDNDFYYRLESYLTDMVSKFLTKFELGETLISSREPLKLFDLLDPWHIPHPVIGNLSDMKSIKYEWDTEHTIVQCGRTVLVLHENEIKSEMRYFEKHYPWLKFFESKSKLLTAELGWKFSIQGPSLSVKIFNKLYVAGIIQLLETWPRIASPKRLNITTKVHTLVERRKPEDAVKKIMLGGNIQTIFWLYIFRALGGVIDRNTYLGS
;
A
#
# COMPACT_ATOMS: atom_id res chain seq x y z
N MET A 1 -5.42 10.64 17.53
CA MET A 1 -4.84 9.87 16.38
C MET A 1 -5.36 8.44 16.42
N GLY A 2 -4.81 7.51 15.64
CA GLY A 2 -5.15 6.09 15.80
C GLY A 2 -4.15 5.14 15.16
N VAL A 3 -4.06 3.94 15.73
CA VAL A 3 -3.15 2.88 15.31
C VAL A 3 -3.63 2.33 13.96
N LYS A 4 -2.73 2.17 12.99
CA LYS A 4 -3.05 1.58 11.69
C LYS A 4 -2.27 0.28 11.48
N ALA A 5 -2.71 -0.45 10.49
CA ALA A 5 -2.22 -1.76 10.09
C ALA A 5 -1.84 -1.74 8.60
N TYR A 6 -0.94 -2.63 8.20
CA TYR A 6 -0.63 -2.90 6.79
C TYR A 6 -0.82 -4.37 6.48
N ALA A 7 -1.03 -4.79 5.23
CA ALA A 7 -0.84 -6.21 4.92
C ALA A 7 -0.55 -6.51 3.46
N LYS A 8 0.07 -7.65 3.22
CA LYS A 8 0.28 -8.25 1.90
C LYS A 8 -0.18 -9.71 1.90
N LYS A 9 -0.56 -10.22 0.74
CA LYS A 9 -0.90 -11.63 0.51
C LYS A 9 0.09 -12.21 -0.50
N SER A 10 0.80 -13.27 -0.13
CA SER A 10 1.69 -14.00 -1.04
C SER A 10 0.91 -14.99 -1.92
N PRO A 11 1.28 -15.17 -3.21
CA PRO A 11 0.84 -16.32 -4.00
C PRO A 11 1.60 -17.58 -3.58
N THR A 12 0.89 -18.71 -3.47
CA THR A 12 1.48 -20.03 -3.20
C THR A 12 2.34 -20.51 -4.36
N LYS A 13 3.61 -20.88 -4.09
CA LYS A 13 4.47 -21.55 -5.08
C LYS A 13 3.96 -22.98 -5.33
N HIS A 14 3.66 -23.31 -6.58
CA HIS A 14 3.83 -24.67 -7.08
C HIS A 14 5.26 -24.85 -7.60
N THR A 15 5.83 -26.04 -7.40
CA THR A 15 7.16 -26.41 -7.92
C THR A 15 7.01 -27.13 -9.25
N GLY A 16 7.23 -26.41 -10.35
CA GLY A 16 7.43 -26.97 -11.68
C GLY A 16 8.90 -26.82 -12.12
N THR A 17 9.47 -27.87 -12.68
CA THR A 17 10.78 -27.86 -13.35
C THR A 17 10.60 -27.47 -14.81
N GLU A 18 11.46 -26.59 -15.35
CA GLU A 18 11.49 -26.32 -16.79
C GLU A 18 12.92 -25.96 -17.26
N GLU A 19 13.18 -26.14 -18.55
CA GLU A 19 14.52 -26.18 -19.14
C GLU A 19 15.05 -24.81 -19.61
N LYS A 20 16.33 -24.77 -19.99
CA LYS A 20 16.98 -23.56 -20.52
C LYS A 20 16.86 -23.50 -22.04
N MET A 21 16.27 -22.41 -22.56
CA MET A 21 16.49 -21.98 -23.95
C MET A 21 17.18 -20.59 -23.95
N THR A 22 17.97 -20.29 -24.99
CA THR A 22 18.85 -19.11 -25.01
C THR A 22 18.84 -18.45 -26.39
N ILE A 23 18.62 -17.13 -26.47
CA ILE A 23 18.71 -16.32 -27.69
C ILE A 23 18.99 -14.84 -27.33
N ALA A 24 19.37 -14.02 -28.31
CA ALA A 24 20.22 -12.83 -28.15
C ALA A 24 19.53 -11.45 -27.99
N ARG A 25 20.35 -10.41 -27.73
CA ARG A 25 19.99 -8.98 -27.68
C ARG A 25 19.96 -8.36 -29.09
N PRO A 26 19.19 -7.28 -29.33
CA PRO A 26 19.84 -5.98 -29.59
C PRO A 26 19.15 -4.79 -28.85
N PRO A 27 19.02 -3.53 -29.35
CA PRO A 27 19.84 -2.42 -28.83
C PRO A 27 19.06 -1.26 -28.17
N LYS A 28 19.80 -0.27 -27.64
CA LYS A 28 19.28 0.91 -26.91
C LYS A 28 18.77 2.02 -27.83
N LEU A 29 17.73 2.75 -27.40
CA LEU A 29 17.40 4.11 -27.86
C LEU A 29 16.89 5.00 -26.70
N TYR A 30 17.09 6.30 -26.81
CA TYR A 30 16.69 7.35 -25.84
C TYR A 30 15.47 8.13 -26.35
N ASN A 31 14.58 8.60 -25.46
CA ASN A 31 14.28 10.04 -25.33
C ASN A 31 13.39 10.45 -24.12
N LYS A 32 13.36 11.77 -23.85
CA LYS A 32 12.53 12.45 -22.82
C LYS A 32 11.16 12.88 -23.37
N SER A 33 10.11 12.87 -22.52
CA SER A 33 9.29 14.07 -22.20
C SER A 33 8.13 13.78 -21.22
N SER A 34 7.66 14.85 -20.56
CA SER A 34 6.48 14.96 -19.66
C SER A 34 5.45 15.92 -20.34
N PRO A 35 4.29 16.37 -19.77
CA PRO A 35 3.81 16.30 -18.37
C PRO A 35 2.26 16.13 -18.19
N LYS A 36 1.73 16.61 -17.04
CA LYS A 36 0.31 16.75 -16.60
C LYS A 36 -0.32 15.53 -15.89
N MET A 37 -1.39 15.71 -15.08
CA MET A 37 -1.55 16.42 -13.79
C MET A 37 -3.00 16.25 -13.28
N LEU A 38 -3.22 16.04 -11.98
CA LEU A 38 -4.45 16.46 -11.29
C LEU A 38 -4.19 16.64 -9.78
N VAL A 39 -4.75 17.70 -9.18
CA VAL A 39 -4.63 18.14 -7.77
C VAL A 39 -5.92 18.87 -7.38
N ILE A 40 -6.32 18.82 -6.10
CA ILE A 40 -7.24 19.74 -5.35
C ILE A 40 -7.43 19.12 -3.94
N HIS A 41 -7.41 19.80 -2.80
CA HIS A 41 -6.73 21.03 -2.31
C HIS A 41 -6.39 20.74 -0.79
N ASP A 42 -5.75 21.56 0.05
CA ASP A 42 -5.95 22.99 0.24
C ASP A 42 -4.76 23.79 0.86
N GLU A 43 -4.88 25.12 0.79
CA GLU A 43 -4.09 26.25 1.31
C GLU A 43 -2.65 26.09 1.91
N SER A 44 -1.66 26.36 1.05
CA SER A 44 -0.83 27.60 1.07
C SER A 44 0.61 27.65 1.67
N TYR A 45 1.48 28.31 0.88
CA TYR A 45 2.81 28.92 1.17
C TYR A 45 4.02 28.05 1.61
N VAL A 46 5.22 28.66 1.56
CA VAL A 46 6.45 28.03 1.01
C VAL A 46 7.77 28.54 1.63
N LEU A 47 8.62 27.63 2.17
CA LEU A 47 10.07 27.77 2.50
C LEU A 47 10.43 28.96 3.46
N LYS A 48 11.61 29.15 4.08
CA LYS A 48 12.96 28.53 4.19
C LYS A 48 13.56 29.07 5.53
N ASN A 49 14.58 28.54 6.24
CA ASN A 49 15.18 27.21 6.47
C ASN A 49 16.58 27.44 7.11
N LEU A 50 16.96 26.84 8.26
CA LEU A 50 18.34 26.35 8.52
C LEU A 50 18.42 25.53 9.83
N ASN A 51 19.18 24.42 9.83
CA ASN A 51 19.71 23.75 11.04
C ASN A 51 21.24 23.58 10.85
N LEU A 52 22.02 23.86 11.90
CA LEU A 52 23.49 23.92 11.89
C LEU A 52 24.18 22.81 12.70
N GLU A 53 23.49 21.73 13.07
CA GLU A 53 24.00 20.65 13.97
C GLU A 53 25.13 19.74 13.40
N ARG A 54 25.91 20.15 12.38
CA ARG A 54 26.94 19.30 11.73
C ARG A 54 28.44 19.63 11.83
N PRO A 55 28.93 20.80 12.29
CA PRO A 55 30.38 21.07 12.37
C PRO A 55 31.02 20.76 13.75
N MET A 56 30.24 20.36 14.77
CA MET A 56 30.71 20.23 16.17
C MET A 56 30.74 18.77 16.66
N VAL A 57 31.62 17.94 16.11
CA VAL A 57 31.86 16.57 16.64
C VAL A 57 32.97 16.60 17.69
N ARG A 58 32.64 17.06 18.91
CA ARG A 58 33.29 16.72 20.20
C ARG A 58 32.54 17.41 21.34
N ASN A 59 32.30 16.66 22.43
CA ASN A 59 31.55 17.03 23.65
C ASN A 59 30.08 17.49 23.48
N SER A 60 29.18 16.87 24.26
CA SER A 60 27.83 17.37 24.48
C SER A 60 27.85 18.73 25.20
N PHE A 61 28.69 18.88 26.22
CA PHE A 61 28.79 20.09 27.03
C PHE A 61 29.03 21.35 26.17
N ASP A 62 29.94 21.29 25.20
CA ASP A 62 30.20 22.39 24.26
C ASP A 62 29.00 22.66 23.32
N THR A 63 28.20 21.63 23.01
CA THR A 63 26.99 21.73 22.18
C THR A 63 25.82 22.36 22.96
N ASP A 64 25.65 21.99 24.23
CA ASP A 64 24.63 22.56 25.12
C ASP A 64 24.98 24.01 25.50
N VAL A 65 26.27 24.31 25.71
CA VAL A 65 26.82 25.67 25.80
C VAL A 65 26.54 26.47 24.53
N PHE A 66 26.79 25.92 23.34
CA PHE A 66 26.53 26.64 22.09
C PHE A 66 25.02 26.89 21.86
N LYS A 67 24.15 25.96 22.29
CA LYS A 67 22.69 26.14 22.31
C LYS A 67 22.23 27.17 23.35
N TRP A 68 22.97 27.38 24.44
CA TRP A 68 22.73 28.43 25.44
C TRP A 68 23.09 29.85 24.95
N PHE A 69 24.13 30.01 24.13
CA PHE A 69 24.73 31.33 23.85
C PHE A 69 24.20 32.10 22.62
N LEU A 70 23.37 31.50 21.77
CA LEU A 70 22.70 32.21 20.66
C LEU A 70 21.23 31.78 20.47
N THR A 71 20.33 32.42 21.21
CA THR A 71 18.94 32.60 20.78
C THR A 71 18.86 33.87 19.94
N LEU A 72 18.71 33.72 18.63
CA LEU A 72 18.41 34.83 17.71
C LEU A 72 16.90 34.91 17.48
N ILE A 73 16.31 36.07 17.79
CA ILE A 73 14.90 36.36 17.52
C ILE A 73 14.82 37.35 16.35
N VAL A 74 13.97 37.03 15.38
CA VAL A 74 13.68 37.87 14.21
C VAL A 74 12.29 38.50 14.39
N ASP A 75 12.24 39.83 14.32
CA ASP A 75 10.98 40.57 14.24
C ASP A 75 10.62 40.80 12.77
N HIS A 76 9.48 40.26 12.34
CA HIS A 76 8.97 40.38 10.98
C HIS A 76 8.55 41.81 10.58
N GLY A 77 8.49 42.77 11.51
CA GLY A 77 8.18 44.17 11.20
C GLY A 77 9.36 45.05 10.77
N TYR A 78 10.61 44.71 11.16
CA TYR A 78 11.70 45.70 11.21
C TYR A 78 13.11 45.26 10.77
N GLU A 79 13.29 44.05 10.23
CA GLU A 79 14.59 43.46 9.84
C GLU A 79 15.68 43.43 10.96
N ARG A 80 15.28 43.61 12.22
CA ARG A 80 16.19 43.64 13.37
C ARG A 80 16.36 42.25 13.98
N TRP A 81 17.61 41.95 14.32
CA TRP A 81 18.02 40.69 14.93
C TRP A 81 18.49 40.95 16.35
N TYR A 82 17.92 40.21 17.31
CA TYR A 82 18.19 40.40 18.73
C TYR A 82 19.05 39.26 19.27
N ARG A 83 20.18 39.61 19.88
CA ARG A 83 21.02 38.68 20.63
C ARG A 83 20.72 38.83 22.12
N LEU A 84 20.18 37.78 22.73
CA LEU A 84 20.11 37.67 24.19
C LEU A 84 21.50 37.36 24.76
N ILE A 85 21.87 38.07 25.83
CA ILE A 85 23.08 37.86 26.63
C ILE A 85 22.59 37.65 28.07
N HIS A 86 23.05 36.59 28.74
CA HIS A 86 22.33 36.08 29.91
C HIS A 86 22.70 36.79 31.21
N TYR A 87 21.66 37.04 32.02
CA TYR A 87 21.64 37.61 33.37
C TYR A 87 21.98 39.12 33.51
N VAL A 88 21.15 39.80 34.31
CA VAL A 88 21.27 41.20 34.82
C VAL A 88 20.88 42.33 33.82
N SER A 89 20.44 42.06 32.59
CA SER A 89 19.74 43.06 31.77
C SER A 89 18.71 42.45 30.82
N ASP A 90 17.54 43.10 30.71
CA ASP A 90 16.47 42.77 29.74
C ASP A 90 16.68 43.43 28.36
N GLU A 91 17.71 44.27 28.20
CA GLU A 91 17.95 45.00 26.94
C GLU A 91 18.69 44.16 25.89
N GLY A 92 17.94 43.43 25.07
CA GLY A 92 18.46 42.72 23.91
C GLY A 92 19.04 43.67 22.86
N LYS A 93 20.37 43.65 22.66
CA LYS A 93 21.05 44.56 21.72
C LYS A 93 20.75 44.19 20.26
N ALA A 94 20.00 45.07 19.58
CA ALA A 94 19.74 44.97 18.15
C ALA A 94 21.06 45.01 17.37
N THR A 95 21.26 44.02 16.48
CA THR A 95 22.50 43.80 15.72
C THR A 95 22.18 43.75 14.22
N GLY A 96 23.05 44.28 13.36
CA GLY A 96 22.83 44.32 11.92
C GLY A 96 23.04 42.96 11.25
N VAL A 97 22.28 42.70 10.17
CA VAL A 97 22.42 41.49 9.34
C VAL A 97 23.86 41.28 8.86
N ARG A 98 24.56 42.36 8.49
CA ARG A 98 25.96 42.30 8.03
C ARG A 98 26.93 41.86 9.12
N ASP A 99 26.71 42.28 10.36
CA ASP A 99 27.56 41.93 11.50
C ASP A 99 27.37 40.45 11.87
N ILE A 100 26.12 39.97 11.84
CA ILE A 100 25.80 38.55 12.07
C ILE A 100 26.40 37.67 10.97
N ILE A 101 26.30 38.08 9.70
CA ILE A 101 26.93 37.38 8.58
C ILE A 101 28.46 37.36 8.76
N ALA A 102 29.10 38.48 9.12
CA ALA A 102 30.55 38.55 9.34
C ALA A 102 31.02 37.66 10.51
N ILE A 103 30.25 37.59 11.60
CA ILE A 103 30.52 36.71 12.74
C ILE A 103 30.41 35.22 12.34
N ILE A 104 29.43 34.86 11.49
CA ILE A 104 29.26 33.49 11.01
C ILE A 104 30.34 33.14 9.97
N SER A 105 30.69 34.05 9.04
CA SER A 105 31.65 33.79 7.97
C SER A 105 33.09 33.69 8.45
N ASN A 106 33.47 34.48 9.46
CA ASN A 106 34.81 34.43 10.06
C ASN A 106 34.96 33.32 11.11
N HIS A 107 33.91 32.53 11.38
CA HIS A 107 33.97 31.45 12.36
C HIS A 107 34.72 30.24 11.78
N THR A 108 35.95 30.01 12.26
CA THR A 108 37.01 29.16 11.69
C THR A 108 36.67 27.69 11.38
N LYS A 109 35.49 27.19 11.79
CA LYS A 109 35.03 25.82 11.54
C LYS A 109 34.28 25.61 10.21
N PHE A 110 33.99 26.67 9.43
CA PHE A 110 33.13 26.57 8.24
C PHE A 110 33.82 26.37 6.87
N HIS A 111 35.15 26.42 6.78
CA HIS A 111 35.88 26.30 5.50
C HIS A 111 35.79 24.93 4.79
N ASN A 112 35.22 23.89 5.43
CA ASN A 112 35.31 22.49 5.00
C ASN A 112 33.97 21.84 4.57
N LEU A 113 32.98 22.63 4.16
CA LEU A 113 31.70 22.09 3.61
C LEU A 113 31.80 21.94 2.08
N PRO A 114 31.69 20.72 1.49
CA PRO A 114 32.03 20.52 0.08
C PRO A 114 31.09 21.14 -0.96
N GLU A 115 29.78 21.18 -0.70
CA GLU A 115 28.78 21.51 -1.74
C GLU A 115 27.49 22.12 -1.16
N SER A 116 26.77 22.89 -1.99
CA SER A 116 25.50 23.56 -1.66
C SER A 116 24.31 22.78 -2.22
N PRO A 117 23.17 22.67 -1.50
CA PRO A 117 22.06 21.82 -1.92
C PRO A 117 21.22 22.46 -3.04
N THR A 118 21.53 22.09 -4.29
CA THR A 118 20.67 22.32 -5.46
C THR A 118 19.76 21.12 -5.77
N ASP A 119 18.54 21.45 -6.19
CA ASP A 119 17.53 20.62 -6.86
C ASP A 119 16.79 19.52 -6.07
N ILE A 120 15.47 19.47 -6.32
CA ILE A 120 14.52 18.49 -5.81
C ILE A 120 13.86 17.83 -7.02
N PHE A 121 13.87 16.50 -7.09
CA PHE A 121 13.17 15.73 -8.12
C PHE A 121 11.95 15.01 -7.55
N ILE A 122 10.81 15.15 -8.23
CA ILE A 122 9.56 14.45 -7.91
C ILE A 122 9.39 13.30 -8.89
N PHE A 123 9.14 12.10 -8.38
CA PHE A 123 8.69 10.95 -9.18
C PHE A 123 7.33 10.45 -8.66
N SER A 124 6.49 10.01 -9.59
CA SER A 124 5.19 9.40 -9.33
C SER A 124 5.10 8.08 -10.09
N LEU A 125 4.73 7.00 -9.39
CA LEU A 125 4.52 5.69 -10.00
C LEU A 125 3.30 5.00 -9.39
N ARG A 126 2.30 4.77 -10.24
CA ARG A 126 1.13 3.93 -9.95
C ARG A 126 1.29 2.64 -10.75
N LYS A 127 1.19 1.48 -10.08
CA LYS A 127 0.79 0.25 -10.77
C LYS A 127 -0.13 -0.63 -9.93
N SER A 128 -1.06 -1.26 -10.64
CA SER A 128 -1.77 -2.46 -10.25
C SER A 128 -1.74 -3.41 -11.44
N ASP A 129 -2.02 -4.65 -11.13
CA ASP A 129 -1.82 -5.84 -11.92
C ASP A 129 -2.86 -6.82 -11.29
N LEU A 130 -3.58 -7.73 -12.01
CA LEU A 130 -4.84 -8.34 -11.55
C LEU A 130 -4.83 -9.87 -11.27
N SER A 131 -5.60 -10.33 -10.26
CA SER A 131 -5.45 -11.63 -9.57
C SER A 131 -6.15 -12.86 -10.18
N LEU A 132 -5.57 -14.05 -9.96
CA LEU A 132 -6.03 -15.35 -10.49
C LEU A 132 -7.09 -16.04 -9.60
N GLU A 133 -8.33 -15.56 -9.65
CA GLU A 133 -9.52 -16.32 -9.24
C GLU A 133 -10.32 -16.71 -10.51
N TYR A 134 -10.88 -17.93 -10.51
CA TYR A 134 -11.76 -18.57 -11.51
C TYR A 134 -11.95 -17.88 -12.88
N LEU A 135 -11.57 -18.59 -13.95
CA LEU A 135 -11.81 -18.25 -15.36
C LEU A 135 -13.30 -18.19 -15.73
N SER A 136 -13.97 -17.13 -15.30
CA SER A 136 -15.29 -16.73 -15.79
C SER A 136 -15.20 -16.31 -17.26
N PHE A 137 -16.25 -16.57 -18.06
CA PHE A 137 -16.42 -16.00 -19.40
C PHE A 137 -16.24 -14.47 -19.43
N LYS A 138 -16.48 -13.77 -18.31
CA LYS A 138 -16.22 -12.33 -18.17
C LYS A 138 -14.73 -11.96 -18.40
N ALA A 139 -13.79 -12.87 -18.17
CA ALA A 139 -12.37 -12.66 -18.47
C ALA A 139 -12.08 -12.67 -19.98
N ILE A 140 -12.84 -13.43 -20.77
CA ILE A 140 -12.70 -13.52 -22.24
C ILE A 140 -13.23 -12.26 -22.92
N LEU A 141 -14.30 -11.65 -22.39
CA LEU A 141 -14.89 -10.42 -22.94
C LEU A 141 -14.12 -9.15 -22.54
N LYS A 142 -13.39 -9.18 -21.41
CA LYS A 142 -12.65 -8.05 -20.81
C LYS A 142 -11.56 -7.36 -21.67
N PRO A 143 -10.86 -8.00 -22.63
CA PRO A 143 -9.79 -7.34 -23.39
C PRO A 143 -10.26 -6.17 -24.25
N PHE A 144 -11.54 -6.13 -24.61
CA PHE A 144 -12.19 -5.03 -25.32
C PHE A 144 -13.34 -4.44 -24.49
N GLU A 145 -13.57 -3.15 -24.68
CA GLU A 145 -14.71 -2.42 -24.11
C GLU A 145 -16.00 -2.84 -24.85
N LEU A 146 -17.17 -2.70 -24.22
CA LEU A 146 -18.44 -3.24 -24.73
C LEU A 146 -18.86 -2.54 -26.04
N GLU A 147 -18.49 -1.27 -26.15
CA GLU A 147 -18.57 -0.39 -27.31
C GLU A 147 -17.85 -0.99 -28.53
N VAL A 148 -16.66 -1.58 -28.33
CA VAL A 148 -15.88 -2.20 -29.42
C VAL A 148 -16.56 -3.49 -29.90
N TRP A 149 -17.11 -4.29 -28.99
CA TRP A 149 -17.91 -5.48 -29.33
C TRP A 149 -19.17 -5.09 -30.13
N PHE A 150 -19.85 -4.01 -29.74
CA PHE A 150 -21.03 -3.51 -30.47
C PHE A 150 -20.67 -3.02 -31.87
N MET A 151 -19.58 -2.26 -32.03
CA MET A 151 -19.10 -1.80 -33.34
C MET A 151 -18.62 -2.96 -34.24
N LEU A 152 -18.06 -4.04 -33.67
CA LEU A 152 -17.71 -5.25 -34.40
C LEU A 152 -18.95 -5.97 -34.94
N VAL A 153 -19.98 -6.15 -34.11
CA VAL A 153 -21.26 -6.75 -34.56
C VAL A 153 -21.91 -5.88 -35.64
N LEU A 154 -21.95 -4.56 -35.45
CA LEU A 154 -22.55 -3.63 -36.42
C LEU A 154 -21.82 -3.68 -37.78
N THR A 155 -20.48 -3.71 -37.78
CA THR A 155 -19.69 -3.79 -39.02
C THR A 155 -19.72 -5.16 -39.70
N ALA A 156 -19.92 -6.25 -38.93
CA ALA A 156 -20.23 -7.56 -39.50
C ALA A 156 -21.61 -7.59 -40.18
N GLN A 157 -22.63 -6.94 -39.60
CA GLN A 157 -23.97 -6.88 -40.20
C GLN A 157 -24.01 -6.00 -41.46
N THR A 158 -23.33 -4.85 -41.48
CA THR A 158 -23.22 -4.05 -42.73
C THR A 158 -22.46 -4.81 -43.81
N MET A 159 -21.48 -5.64 -43.44
CA MET A 159 -20.80 -6.53 -44.39
C MET A 159 -21.72 -7.59 -45.00
N VAL A 160 -22.54 -8.26 -44.20
CA VAL A 160 -23.55 -9.20 -44.72
C VAL A 160 -24.48 -8.49 -45.69
N ALA A 161 -24.99 -7.30 -45.34
CA ALA A 161 -25.89 -6.54 -46.21
C ALA A 161 -25.26 -6.17 -47.57
N VAL A 162 -24.02 -5.67 -47.58
CA VAL A 162 -23.32 -5.31 -48.83
C VAL A 162 -23.02 -6.56 -49.67
N LEU A 163 -22.64 -7.68 -49.06
CA LEU A 163 -22.42 -8.94 -49.77
C LEU A 163 -23.70 -9.50 -50.39
N VAL A 164 -24.84 -9.43 -49.69
CA VAL A 164 -26.17 -9.80 -50.24
C VAL A 164 -26.50 -8.99 -51.48
N VAL A 165 -26.32 -7.66 -51.43
CA VAL A 165 -26.55 -6.78 -52.59
C VAL A 165 -25.62 -7.14 -53.77
N ILE A 166 -24.34 -7.46 -53.51
CA ILE A 166 -23.41 -7.91 -54.55
C ILE A 166 -23.86 -9.25 -55.15
N PHE A 167 -24.29 -10.23 -54.34
CA PHE A 167 -24.70 -11.54 -54.84
C PHE A 167 -26.00 -11.48 -55.65
N ILE A 168 -26.99 -10.70 -55.21
CA ILE A 168 -28.22 -10.48 -55.98
C ILE A 168 -27.90 -9.80 -57.33
N ILE A 169 -27.15 -8.70 -57.33
CA ILE A 169 -26.91 -7.89 -58.54
C ILE A 169 -25.89 -8.51 -59.51
N LYS A 170 -24.89 -9.26 -59.03
CA LYS A 170 -23.78 -9.78 -59.88
C LYS A 170 -23.82 -11.28 -60.14
N LEU A 171 -24.67 -12.04 -59.43
CA LEU A 171 -24.78 -13.49 -59.61
C LEU A 171 -26.22 -13.95 -59.92
N GLU A 172 -27.21 -13.05 -59.89
CA GLU A 172 -28.63 -13.33 -60.14
C GLU A 172 -29.22 -14.37 -59.16
N TRP A 173 -28.73 -14.36 -57.92
CA TRP A 173 -29.12 -15.33 -56.89
C TRP A 173 -30.39 -14.94 -56.14
N ASN A 174 -31.13 -15.96 -55.69
CA ASN A 174 -32.25 -15.78 -54.78
C ASN A 174 -31.80 -15.06 -53.50
N CYS A 175 -32.68 -14.22 -52.94
CA CYS A 175 -32.37 -13.42 -51.75
C CYS A 175 -31.97 -14.28 -50.55
N LEU A 176 -32.68 -15.40 -50.30
CA LEU A 176 -32.39 -16.32 -49.20
C LEU A 176 -31.03 -17.02 -49.33
N GLU A 177 -30.68 -17.48 -50.53
CA GLU A 177 -29.36 -18.07 -50.82
C GLU A 177 -28.24 -17.05 -50.63
N SER A 178 -28.48 -15.81 -51.09
CA SER A 178 -27.55 -14.68 -50.94
C SER A 178 -27.30 -14.34 -49.47
N ILE A 179 -28.37 -14.27 -48.65
CA ILE A 179 -28.27 -14.03 -47.20
C ILE A 179 -27.52 -15.17 -46.51
N SER A 180 -27.88 -16.42 -46.80
CA SER A 180 -27.25 -17.59 -46.18
C SER A 180 -25.75 -17.67 -46.48
N LEU A 181 -25.34 -17.48 -47.75
CA LEU A 181 -23.92 -17.47 -48.07
C LEU A 181 -23.21 -16.25 -47.46
N ALA A 182 -23.79 -15.04 -47.54
CA ALA A 182 -23.15 -13.84 -46.99
C ALA A 182 -22.90 -13.94 -45.48
N GLN A 183 -23.86 -14.48 -44.72
CA GLN A 183 -23.69 -14.75 -43.29
C GLN A 183 -22.59 -15.79 -43.04
N LEU A 184 -22.62 -16.92 -43.76
CA LEU A 184 -21.61 -17.99 -43.61
C LEU A 184 -20.19 -17.47 -43.91
N VAL A 185 -20.05 -16.71 -45.00
CA VAL A 185 -18.80 -16.07 -45.45
C VAL A 185 -18.25 -15.12 -44.39
N VAL A 186 -19.06 -14.20 -43.85
CA VAL A 186 -18.61 -13.24 -42.82
C VAL A 186 -18.26 -13.94 -41.50
N ILE A 187 -19.09 -14.87 -41.05
CA ILE A 187 -18.87 -15.62 -39.79
C ILE A 187 -17.62 -16.48 -39.88
N SER A 188 -17.40 -17.18 -41.00
CA SER A 188 -16.22 -18.05 -41.15
C SER A 188 -14.92 -17.23 -41.13
N MET A 189 -14.92 -16.05 -41.74
CA MET A 189 -13.79 -15.11 -41.72
C MET A 189 -13.51 -14.59 -40.31
N MET A 190 -14.53 -14.27 -39.51
CA MET A 190 -14.37 -13.89 -38.11
C MET A 190 -13.75 -14.99 -37.23
N PHE A 191 -13.86 -16.26 -37.64
CA PHE A 191 -13.18 -17.40 -37.01
C PHE A 191 -11.90 -17.85 -37.76
N GLU A 192 -11.38 -17.01 -38.67
CA GLU A 192 -10.17 -17.23 -39.49
C GLU A 192 -10.20 -18.55 -40.30
N LYS A 193 -11.40 -19.06 -40.59
CA LYS A 193 -11.65 -20.27 -41.39
C LYS A 193 -12.26 -19.88 -42.74
N PRO A 194 -11.52 -19.94 -43.85
CA PRO A 194 -12.07 -19.59 -45.16
C PRO A 194 -13.11 -20.63 -45.62
N THR A 195 -14.31 -20.17 -45.99
CA THR A 195 -15.27 -20.97 -46.78
C THR A 195 -14.78 -21.19 -48.20
N GLU A 196 -15.09 -22.33 -48.81
CA GLU A 196 -14.83 -22.56 -50.23
C GLU A 196 -15.71 -21.65 -51.11
N ILE A 197 -15.10 -20.61 -51.67
CA ILE A 197 -15.77 -19.60 -52.50
C ILE A 197 -15.75 -20.07 -53.96
N LYS A 198 -16.94 -20.29 -54.55
CA LYS A 198 -17.10 -20.67 -55.97
C LYS A 198 -16.32 -19.70 -56.88
N THR A 199 -15.55 -20.22 -57.84
CA THR A 199 -14.62 -19.45 -58.70
C THR A 199 -15.26 -18.34 -59.55
N LYS A 200 -16.59 -18.34 -59.72
CA LYS A 200 -17.33 -17.20 -60.30
C LYS A 200 -17.26 -15.96 -59.39
N ILE A 201 -17.43 -16.15 -58.08
CA ILE A 201 -17.48 -15.06 -57.08
C ILE A 201 -16.11 -14.41 -56.93
N SER A 202 -15.04 -15.21 -56.89
CA SER A 202 -13.66 -14.70 -56.75
C SER A 202 -13.15 -13.91 -57.97
N LYS A 203 -13.91 -13.86 -59.08
CA LYS A 203 -13.62 -12.98 -60.22
C LYS A 203 -14.22 -11.57 -60.09
N ILE A 204 -15.20 -11.35 -59.21
CA ILE A 204 -15.85 -10.04 -59.02
C ILE A 204 -14.89 -9.08 -58.31
N LEU A 205 -14.63 -7.92 -58.91
CA LEU A 205 -13.66 -6.95 -58.38
C LEU A 205 -14.14 -6.31 -57.07
N GLU A 206 -15.42 -5.93 -56.98
CA GLU A 206 -15.97 -5.37 -55.74
C GLU A 206 -15.87 -6.36 -54.57
N TYR A 207 -16.14 -7.65 -54.82
CA TYR A 207 -15.96 -8.71 -53.82
C TYR A 207 -14.52 -8.80 -53.34
N LYS A 208 -13.53 -8.81 -54.26
CA LYS A 208 -12.10 -8.85 -53.88
C LYS A 208 -11.69 -7.68 -52.98
N ILE A 209 -12.12 -6.47 -53.32
CA ILE A 209 -11.76 -5.24 -52.57
C ILE A 209 -12.39 -5.28 -51.17
N LEU A 210 -13.67 -5.63 -51.09
CA LEU A 210 -14.43 -5.72 -49.85
C LEU A 210 -13.86 -6.81 -48.91
N PHE A 211 -13.62 -8.00 -49.45
CA PHE A 211 -13.01 -9.13 -48.74
C PHE A 211 -11.58 -8.81 -48.27
N GLY A 212 -10.74 -8.22 -49.13
CA GLY A 212 -9.37 -7.86 -48.79
C GLY A 212 -9.30 -6.85 -47.63
N PHE A 213 -10.21 -5.86 -47.61
CA PHE A 213 -10.31 -4.93 -46.49
C PHE A 213 -10.79 -5.61 -45.20
N TRP A 214 -11.76 -6.53 -45.28
CA TRP A 214 -12.25 -7.29 -44.13
C TRP A 214 -11.16 -8.11 -43.46
N MET A 215 -10.38 -8.85 -44.25
CA MET A 215 -9.28 -9.67 -43.74
C MET A 215 -8.20 -8.84 -43.04
N LEU A 216 -7.89 -7.65 -43.56
CA LEU A 216 -6.97 -6.71 -42.90
C LEU A 216 -7.54 -6.19 -41.58
N LEU A 217 -8.82 -5.80 -41.55
CA LEU A 217 -9.50 -5.33 -40.33
C LEU A 217 -9.55 -6.43 -39.25
N LEU A 218 -9.94 -7.66 -39.63
CA LEU A 218 -9.98 -8.80 -38.73
C LEU A 218 -8.59 -9.16 -38.18
N GLN A 219 -7.56 -9.22 -39.03
CA GLN A 219 -6.20 -9.53 -38.56
C GLN A 219 -5.69 -8.49 -37.54
N ILE A 220 -5.99 -7.20 -37.75
CA ILE A 220 -5.67 -6.13 -36.79
C ILE A 220 -6.43 -6.34 -35.47
N LEU A 221 -7.71 -6.75 -35.53
CA LEU A 221 -8.54 -7.00 -34.35
C LEU A 221 -8.11 -8.24 -33.58
N THR A 222 -7.90 -9.39 -34.23
CA THR A 222 -7.41 -10.61 -33.56
C THR A 222 -6.07 -10.35 -32.88
N ASN A 223 -5.13 -9.70 -33.57
CA ASN A 223 -3.82 -9.38 -33.00
C ASN A 223 -3.92 -8.40 -31.82
N SER A 224 -4.80 -7.40 -31.91
CA SER A 224 -5.07 -6.46 -30.80
C SER A 224 -5.72 -7.15 -29.61
N TYR A 225 -6.70 -8.02 -29.85
CA TYR A 225 -7.39 -8.82 -28.84
C TYR A 225 -6.42 -9.76 -28.12
N ILE A 226 -5.60 -10.51 -28.85
CA ILE A 226 -4.58 -11.41 -28.28
C ILE A 226 -3.56 -10.60 -27.47
N GLY A 227 -3.05 -9.49 -28.03
CA GLY A 227 -2.12 -8.61 -27.33
C GLY A 227 -2.66 -8.07 -26.00
N LEU A 228 -3.93 -7.61 -25.98
CA LEU A 228 -4.60 -7.15 -24.77
C LEU A 228 -4.96 -8.29 -23.80
N SER A 229 -5.29 -9.48 -24.32
CA SER A 229 -5.55 -10.69 -23.53
C SER A 229 -4.30 -11.14 -22.79
N VAL A 230 -3.19 -11.34 -23.50
CA VAL A 230 -1.88 -11.64 -22.92
C VAL A 230 -1.50 -10.54 -21.92
N THR A 231 -1.64 -9.27 -22.28
CA THR A 231 -1.36 -8.14 -21.39
C THR A 231 -2.30 -8.04 -20.17
N SER A 232 -3.45 -8.73 -20.16
CA SER A 232 -4.34 -8.87 -19.00
C SER A 232 -4.12 -10.15 -18.18
N ILE A 233 -3.48 -11.17 -18.74
CA ILE A 233 -3.16 -12.45 -18.07
C ILE A 233 -1.75 -12.39 -17.47
N SER A 234 -0.80 -11.78 -18.19
CA SER A 234 0.60 -11.56 -17.80
C SER A 234 0.80 -10.26 -17.00
N ALA A 235 -0.25 -9.49 -16.73
CA ALA A 235 -0.21 -8.58 -15.61
C ALA A 235 -0.09 -9.43 -14.31
N PRO A 236 0.89 -9.17 -13.42
CA PRO A 236 0.99 -9.80 -12.09
C PRO A 236 -0.31 -9.69 -11.27
N LEU A 237 -0.41 -10.28 -10.08
CA LEU A 237 -1.72 -10.45 -9.42
C LEU A 237 -2.15 -9.24 -8.54
N GLU A 238 -3.47 -8.99 -8.42
CA GLU A 238 -3.98 -7.90 -7.58
C GLU A 238 -3.66 -8.21 -6.12
N SER A 239 -2.65 -7.49 -5.64
CA SER A 239 -2.29 -7.31 -4.25
C SER A 239 -3.56 -6.86 -3.50
N LYS A 240 -4.33 -7.82 -3.00
CA LYS A 240 -5.60 -7.62 -2.30
C LYS A 240 -5.32 -6.85 -1.01
N SER A 241 -5.27 -5.53 -1.16
CA SER A 241 -4.83 -4.59 -0.16
C SER A 241 -5.76 -4.66 1.03
N VAL A 242 -5.21 -5.00 2.20
CA VAL A 242 -5.97 -4.87 3.43
C VAL A 242 -6.11 -3.38 3.71
N THR A 243 -7.29 -2.86 3.37
CA THR A 243 -7.64 -1.45 3.52
C THR A 243 -8.47 -1.21 4.78
N ARG A 244 -8.88 -2.28 5.46
CA ARG A 244 -9.64 -2.24 6.70
C ARG A 244 -9.21 -3.34 7.67
N TYR A 245 -9.19 -3.07 8.97
CA TYR A 245 -8.78 -4.05 9.99
C TYR A 245 -9.70 -5.28 10.03
N GLU A 246 -10.98 -5.14 9.64
CA GLU A 246 -11.93 -6.26 9.53
C GLU A 246 -11.50 -7.35 8.53
N GLN A 247 -10.50 -7.07 7.68
CA GLN A 247 -9.93 -8.02 6.71
C GLN A 247 -8.73 -8.80 7.28
N LEU A 248 -8.23 -8.40 8.46
CA LEU A 248 -7.21 -9.11 9.24
C LEU A 248 -7.84 -10.18 10.14
N THR A 249 -9.04 -9.88 10.62
CA THR A 249 -9.80 -10.69 11.58
C THR A 249 -10.48 -11.88 10.91
N LYS A 250 -10.39 -13.05 11.54
CA LYS A 250 -11.20 -14.23 11.20
C LYS A 250 -12.08 -14.54 12.42
N PRO A 251 -13.41 -14.53 12.30
CA PRO A 251 -14.29 -14.65 13.45
C PRO A 251 -14.15 -16.02 14.13
N GLY A 252 -13.90 -16.00 15.44
CA GLY A 252 -13.75 -17.21 16.25
C GLY A 252 -15.08 -17.94 16.52
N CYS A 253 -16.19 -17.22 16.45
CA CYS A 253 -17.56 -17.73 16.54
C CYS A 253 -18.32 -17.43 15.24
N GLN A 254 -19.43 -18.13 14.97
CA GLN A 254 -20.36 -17.67 13.94
C GLN A 254 -21.10 -16.42 14.44
N TRP A 255 -21.36 -15.43 13.58
CA TRP A 255 -22.02 -14.16 13.97
C TRP A 255 -23.41 -14.31 14.59
N ASN A 256 -24.06 -15.46 14.41
CA ASN A 256 -25.37 -15.77 14.99
C ASN A 256 -25.25 -16.57 16.30
N ASP A 257 -24.07 -17.10 16.64
CA ASP A 257 -23.80 -17.85 17.87
C ASP A 257 -23.41 -16.90 19.00
N MET A 258 -24.43 -16.24 19.56
CA MET A 258 -24.27 -15.37 20.72
C MET A 258 -23.76 -16.13 21.96
N LYS A 259 -23.99 -17.44 22.06
CA LYS A 259 -23.53 -18.27 23.18
C LYS A 259 -22.01 -18.43 23.15
N CYS A 260 -21.43 -18.71 21.98
CA CYS A 260 -19.98 -18.71 21.77
C CYS A 260 -19.36 -17.34 22.09
N HIS A 261 -19.94 -16.25 21.57
CA HIS A 261 -19.45 -14.89 21.85
C HIS A 261 -19.54 -14.54 23.35
N MET A 262 -20.61 -14.90 24.05
CA MET A 262 -20.74 -14.62 25.49
C MET A 262 -19.82 -15.47 26.37
N ASN A 263 -19.59 -16.73 26.03
CA ASN A 263 -18.60 -17.56 26.72
C ASN A 263 -17.18 -16.96 26.57
N ARG A 264 -16.80 -16.56 25.35
CA ARG A 264 -15.54 -15.85 25.06
C ARG A 264 -15.37 -14.59 25.91
N ILE A 265 -16.39 -13.74 25.99
CA ILE A 265 -16.35 -12.49 26.76
C ILE A 265 -16.20 -12.77 28.27
N LYS A 266 -16.88 -13.80 28.79
CA LYS A 266 -16.75 -14.21 30.20
C LYS A 266 -15.38 -14.80 30.54
N GLU A 267 -14.81 -15.59 29.64
CA GLU A 267 -13.49 -16.20 29.83
C GLU A 267 -12.32 -15.23 29.56
N PHE A 268 -12.56 -14.07 28.95
CA PHE A 268 -11.54 -13.06 28.65
C PHE A 268 -10.66 -12.70 29.86
N ARG A 269 -11.26 -12.47 31.03
CA ARG A 269 -10.49 -12.16 32.26
C ARG A 269 -9.59 -13.32 32.69
N GLN A 270 -10.05 -14.56 32.56
CA GLN A 270 -9.20 -15.72 32.86
C GLN A 270 -8.03 -15.79 31.87
N TYR A 271 -8.32 -15.60 30.59
CA TYR A 271 -7.35 -15.56 29.50
C TYR A 271 -6.27 -14.48 29.70
N ILE A 272 -6.66 -13.23 30.04
CA ILE A 272 -5.71 -12.16 30.39
C ILE A 272 -4.89 -12.55 31.62
N ASN A 273 -5.51 -13.02 32.70
CA ASN A 273 -4.79 -13.46 33.90
C ASN A 273 -3.78 -14.61 33.63
N TYR A 274 -4.00 -15.45 32.60
CA TYR A 274 -3.01 -16.45 32.16
C TYR A 274 -1.90 -15.83 31.29
N TRP A 275 -2.23 -14.81 30.50
CA TRP A 275 -1.29 -14.10 29.65
C TRP A 275 -0.34 -13.19 30.46
N GLU A 276 -0.86 -12.40 31.40
CA GLU A 276 -0.07 -11.60 32.36
C GLU A 276 0.96 -12.49 33.10
N ARG A 277 0.54 -13.69 33.50
CA ARG A 277 1.42 -14.68 34.16
C ARG A 277 2.44 -15.28 33.19
N ALA A 278 2.14 -15.37 31.90
CA ALA A 278 3.09 -15.83 30.89
C ALA A 278 4.14 -14.77 30.53
N ASP A 279 3.84 -13.48 30.76
CA ASP A 279 4.78 -12.35 30.64
C ASP A 279 5.63 -12.13 31.92
N VAL A 280 5.69 -13.14 32.80
CA VAL A 280 6.62 -13.18 33.94
C VAL A 280 8.02 -13.51 33.40
N ASN A 281 8.66 -12.46 32.89
CA ASN A 281 9.63 -12.54 31.79
C ASN A 281 11.01 -13.09 32.12
N ASP A 282 11.39 -13.18 33.39
CA ASP A 282 12.62 -13.81 33.85
C ASP A 282 12.31 -14.81 34.96
N GLU A 283 12.12 -16.07 34.56
CA GLU A 283 11.88 -17.21 35.45
C GLU A 283 13.03 -17.40 36.46
N ALA A 284 14.28 -17.03 36.12
CA ALA A 284 15.41 -17.12 37.02
C ALA A 284 15.40 -15.99 38.07
N TYR A 285 15.11 -14.75 37.68
CA TYR A 285 14.90 -13.64 38.61
C TYR A 285 13.78 -13.94 39.61
N TRP A 286 12.66 -14.52 39.15
CA TRP A 286 11.55 -14.84 40.05
C TRP A 286 11.86 -16.07 40.93
N VAL A 287 12.55 -17.10 40.43
CA VAL A 287 13.07 -18.19 41.28
C VAL A 287 13.97 -17.63 42.39
N ASP A 288 14.92 -16.75 42.06
CA ASP A 288 15.82 -16.13 43.05
C ASP A 288 15.08 -15.21 44.02
N PHE A 289 14.18 -14.36 43.53
CA PHE A 289 13.37 -13.46 44.36
C PHE A 289 12.51 -14.22 45.39
N TYR A 290 11.83 -15.30 44.97
CA TYR A 290 11.05 -16.12 45.90
C TYR A 290 11.95 -16.94 46.84
N ALA A 291 13.11 -17.45 46.36
CA ALA A 291 14.06 -18.17 47.20
C ALA A 291 14.66 -17.29 48.31
N ASN A 292 14.99 -16.03 48.00
CA ASN A 292 15.44 -15.03 48.99
C ASN A 292 14.37 -14.69 50.04
N LEU A 293 13.09 -14.96 49.76
CA LEU A 293 11.97 -14.85 50.70
C LEU A 293 11.63 -16.18 51.41
N GLY A 294 12.43 -17.23 51.23
CA GLY A 294 12.18 -18.56 51.80
C GLY A 294 11.00 -19.31 51.16
N MET A 295 10.57 -18.89 49.97
CA MET A 295 9.44 -19.46 49.23
C MET A 295 9.90 -20.20 47.97
N THR A 296 9.09 -21.15 47.48
CA THR A 296 9.33 -21.81 46.20
C THR A 296 8.49 -21.17 45.08
N PHE A 297 9.14 -20.78 43.99
CA PHE A 297 8.45 -20.33 42.78
C PHE A 297 7.88 -21.55 42.05
N THR A 298 6.55 -21.74 42.09
CA THR A 298 5.84 -22.92 41.56
C THR A 298 5.24 -22.69 40.16
N PHE A 299 5.68 -21.64 39.47
CA PHE A 299 5.16 -21.26 38.17
C PHE A 299 5.79 -22.11 37.05
N ASP A 300 5.03 -23.07 36.52
CA ASP A 300 5.39 -23.76 35.28
C ASP A 300 4.95 -22.91 34.08
N ARG A 301 5.95 -22.33 33.41
CA ARG A 301 5.76 -21.54 32.19
C ARG A 301 5.16 -22.37 31.06
N ASN A 302 5.63 -23.61 30.83
CA ASN A 302 5.15 -24.44 29.72
C ASN A 302 3.68 -24.84 29.91
N ARG A 303 3.30 -25.22 31.15
CA ARG A 303 1.90 -25.47 31.52
C ARG A 303 1.02 -24.23 31.37
N THR A 304 1.56 -23.04 31.61
CA THR A 304 0.83 -21.78 31.41
C THR A 304 0.65 -21.45 29.93
N LEU A 305 1.67 -21.69 29.09
CA LEU A 305 1.53 -21.62 27.63
C LEU A 305 0.51 -22.64 27.10
N GLU A 306 0.53 -23.87 27.61
CA GLU A 306 -0.45 -24.89 27.24
C GLU A 306 -1.88 -24.52 27.68
N ALA A 307 -2.06 -23.99 28.90
CA ALA A 307 -3.34 -23.47 29.36
C ALA A 307 -3.85 -22.32 28.45
N LEU A 308 -2.98 -21.40 28.04
CA LEU A 308 -3.31 -20.31 27.12
C LEU A 308 -3.69 -20.86 25.72
N ARG A 309 -2.94 -21.85 25.20
CA ARG A 309 -3.25 -22.53 23.93
C ARG A 309 -4.61 -23.26 23.99
N ASN A 310 -4.93 -23.91 25.11
CA ASN A 310 -6.18 -24.65 25.31
C ASN A 310 -7.37 -23.74 25.66
N LYS A 311 -7.14 -22.50 26.10
CA LYS A 311 -8.17 -21.46 26.30
C LYS A 311 -8.44 -20.59 25.08
N SER A 312 -7.56 -20.61 24.08
CA SER A 312 -7.85 -19.97 22.80
C SER A 312 -8.98 -20.69 22.05
N ILE A 313 -9.82 -19.90 21.40
CA ILE A 313 -11.02 -20.35 20.70
C ILE A 313 -10.69 -20.94 19.31
N ARG A 314 -9.50 -20.65 18.77
CA ARG A 314 -9.07 -21.15 17.47
C ARG A 314 -7.56 -21.24 17.37
N ARG A 315 -7.06 -22.31 16.73
CA ARG A 315 -5.66 -22.38 16.33
C ARG A 315 -5.33 -21.34 15.26
N PHE A 316 -4.09 -20.91 15.24
CA PHE A 316 -3.51 -20.10 14.17
C PHE A 316 -3.45 -20.90 12.86
N ASP A 317 -3.83 -20.27 11.76
CA ASP A 317 -3.70 -20.82 10.40
C ASP A 317 -2.74 -19.92 9.61
N ILE A 318 -1.47 -20.30 9.51
CA ILE A 318 -0.41 -19.56 8.81
C ILE A 318 -0.77 -19.23 7.34
N ASN A 319 -1.70 -19.97 6.73
CA ASN A 319 -2.16 -19.75 5.36
C ASN A 319 -3.36 -18.79 5.26
N ARG A 320 -4.04 -18.46 6.37
CA ARG A 320 -5.24 -17.61 6.41
C ARG A 320 -5.15 -16.39 7.31
N ASP A 321 -4.48 -16.51 8.45
CA ASP A 321 -4.41 -15.49 9.49
C ASP A 321 -3.30 -14.47 9.24
N PHE A 322 -3.40 -13.32 9.90
CA PHE A 322 -2.40 -12.26 9.82
C PHE A 322 -1.58 -12.18 11.12
N VAL A 323 -0.27 -11.99 10.96
CA VAL A 323 0.70 -11.69 12.02
C VAL A 323 0.70 -10.19 12.27
N LEU A 324 0.60 -9.78 13.52
CA LEU A 324 0.61 -8.40 13.99
C LEU A 324 1.92 -8.10 14.70
N LEU A 325 2.61 -7.05 14.29
CA LEU A 325 3.91 -6.63 14.82
C LEU A 325 3.75 -5.26 15.50
N PRO A 326 3.34 -5.21 16.78
CA PRO A 326 3.18 -3.98 17.53
C PRO A 326 4.50 -3.49 18.13
N TYR A 327 5.54 -3.41 17.30
CA TYR A 327 6.91 -3.10 17.73
C TYR A 327 7.55 -2.10 16.78
N SER A 328 8.20 -1.07 17.34
CA SER A 328 9.02 -0.14 16.54
C SER A 328 10.26 -0.88 16.03
N ILE A 329 10.62 -0.64 14.76
CA ILE A 329 11.76 -1.33 14.13
C ILE A 329 13.10 -0.80 14.66
N GLU A 330 13.11 0.42 15.23
CA GLU A 330 14.32 0.98 15.87
C GLU A 330 14.47 0.60 17.35
N GLU A 331 13.50 -0.06 17.97
CA GLU A 331 13.56 -0.46 19.39
C GLU A 331 14.35 -1.75 19.60
N ASN A 332 14.97 -1.89 20.79
CA ASN A 332 15.75 -3.08 21.13
C ASN A 332 14.85 -4.14 21.78
N ILE A 333 14.15 -4.90 20.94
CA ILE A 333 13.27 -6.01 21.33
C ILE A 333 14.04 -7.12 22.10
N SER A 334 15.38 -7.16 21.99
CA SER A 334 16.26 -8.16 22.61
C SER A 334 16.75 -7.83 24.03
N LYS A 335 16.18 -6.83 24.72
CA LYS A 335 16.43 -6.53 26.14
C LYS A 335 15.14 -6.73 26.93
N GLU A 336 15.22 -7.11 28.22
CA GLU A 336 14.05 -7.56 29.01
C GLU A 336 12.94 -6.51 29.21
N LYS A 337 13.16 -5.27 28.77
CA LYS A 337 12.12 -4.25 28.67
C LYS A 337 11.66 -4.12 27.23
N LEU A 338 10.52 -4.74 26.92
CA LEU A 338 9.68 -4.24 25.83
C LEU A 338 9.49 -2.73 26.06
N THR A 339 9.85 -1.95 25.05
CA THR A 339 9.86 -0.49 25.11
C THR A 339 8.46 0.08 24.84
N ASP A 340 8.28 1.40 24.95
CA ASP A 340 7.00 2.08 25.14
C ASP A 340 5.97 2.02 23.97
N ASN A 341 6.00 1.00 23.11
CA ASN A 341 4.84 0.66 22.28
C ASN A 341 3.74 0.05 23.16
N ASP A 342 3.05 0.94 23.87
CA ASP A 342 1.94 0.66 24.77
C ASP A 342 0.69 0.08 24.06
N PHE A 343 0.75 -0.24 22.76
CA PHE A 343 -0.34 -0.81 22.00
C PHE A 343 -1.01 -1.99 22.70
N TYR A 344 -0.24 -2.94 23.25
CA TYR A 344 -0.84 -4.08 23.95
C TYR A 344 -1.64 -3.59 25.17
N TYR A 345 -1.00 -2.86 26.08
CA TYR A 345 -1.62 -2.37 27.32
C TYR A 345 -2.84 -1.46 27.05
N ARG A 346 -2.76 -0.56 26.05
CA ARG A 346 -3.91 0.24 25.61
C ARG A 346 -5.05 -0.61 25.08
N LEU A 347 -4.73 -1.68 24.37
CA LEU A 347 -5.72 -2.55 23.72
C LEU A 347 -6.36 -3.52 24.70
N GLU A 348 -5.59 -4.05 25.63
CA GLU A 348 -6.05 -4.79 26.83
C GLU A 348 -6.93 -3.92 27.73
N SER A 349 -6.51 -2.68 28.01
CA SER A 349 -7.30 -1.71 28.78
C SER A 349 -8.62 -1.38 28.05
N TYR A 350 -8.56 -1.12 26.74
CA TYR A 350 -9.74 -0.89 25.90
C TYR A 350 -10.66 -2.12 25.84
N LEU A 351 -10.11 -3.33 25.67
CA LEU A 351 -10.89 -4.57 25.74
C LEU A 351 -11.53 -4.76 27.12
N THR A 352 -10.83 -4.45 28.21
CA THR A 352 -11.33 -4.66 29.58
C THR A 352 -12.48 -3.71 29.92
N ASP A 353 -12.35 -2.43 29.57
CA ASP A 353 -13.42 -1.45 29.61
C ASP A 353 -14.62 -1.90 28.75
N MET A 354 -14.38 -2.24 27.49
CA MET A 354 -15.39 -2.71 26.54
C MET A 354 -16.11 -3.99 27.02
N VAL A 355 -15.38 -4.99 27.51
CA VAL A 355 -15.92 -6.25 28.05
C VAL A 355 -16.77 -5.99 29.29
N SER A 356 -16.35 -5.08 30.18
CA SER A 356 -17.17 -4.70 31.33
C SER A 356 -18.51 -4.09 30.89
N LYS A 357 -18.47 -3.16 29.92
CA LYS A 357 -19.67 -2.52 29.35
C LYS A 357 -20.58 -3.50 28.63
N PHE A 358 -20.03 -4.48 27.91
CA PHE A 358 -20.82 -5.55 27.28
C PHE A 358 -21.49 -6.49 28.29
N LEU A 359 -20.77 -6.90 29.33
CA LEU A 359 -21.32 -7.78 30.37
C LEU A 359 -22.48 -7.09 31.10
N THR A 360 -22.31 -5.84 31.56
CA THR A 360 -23.39 -5.09 32.23
C THR A 360 -24.59 -4.86 31.31
N LYS A 361 -24.38 -4.53 30.02
CA LYS A 361 -25.49 -4.39 29.05
C LYS A 361 -26.24 -5.71 28.82
N PHE A 362 -25.51 -6.82 28.75
CA PHE A 362 -26.11 -8.15 28.60
C PHE A 362 -26.90 -8.59 29.84
N GLU A 363 -26.39 -8.28 31.04
CA GLU A 363 -27.07 -8.54 32.32
C GLU A 363 -28.36 -7.72 32.47
N LEU A 364 -28.42 -6.53 31.85
CA LEU A 364 -29.62 -5.71 31.71
C LEU A 364 -30.56 -6.16 30.56
N GLY A 365 -30.20 -7.22 29.81
CA GLY A 365 -31.02 -7.75 28.71
C GLY A 365 -30.97 -6.95 27.41
N GLU A 366 -30.04 -6.00 27.23
CA GLU A 366 -29.90 -5.29 25.97
C GLU A 366 -29.48 -6.22 24.82
N THR A 367 -30.12 -6.09 23.66
CA THR A 367 -29.77 -6.90 22.49
C THR A 367 -28.47 -6.40 21.83
N LEU A 368 -27.41 -7.23 21.86
CA LEU A 368 -26.05 -6.92 21.35
C LEU A 368 -25.95 -6.54 19.85
N ILE A 369 -27.06 -6.54 19.11
CA ILE A 369 -27.14 -6.50 17.64
C ILE A 369 -26.45 -5.26 17.04
N SER A 370 -26.46 -4.13 17.76
CA SER A 370 -26.02 -2.83 17.27
C SER A 370 -24.50 -2.72 16.99
N SER A 371 -23.64 -3.51 17.66
CA SER A 371 -22.18 -3.29 17.62
C SER A 371 -21.37 -4.56 17.35
N ARG A 372 -21.04 -4.81 16.08
CA ARG A 372 -20.18 -5.93 15.64
C ARG A 372 -18.68 -5.61 15.62
N GLU A 373 -18.31 -4.34 15.59
CA GLU A 373 -16.90 -3.90 15.52
C GLU A 373 -16.05 -4.31 16.74
N PRO A 374 -16.55 -4.23 17.99
CA PRO A 374 -15.76 -4.60 19.16
C PRO A 374 -15.43 -6.10 19.20
N LEU A 375 -16.35 -6.95 18.72
CA LEU A 375 -16.13 -8.39 18.57
C LEU A 375 -15.03 -8.70 17.55
N LYS A 376 -14.93 -7.93 16.45
CA LYS A 376 -13.82 -8.04 15.48
C LYS A 376 -12.50 -7.60 16.09
N LEU A 377 -12.47 -6.55 16.91
CA LEU A 377 -11.26 -6.16 17.61
C LEU A 377 -10.79 -7.28 18.53
N PHE A 378 -11.71 -7.92 19.26
CA PHE A 378 -11.44 -9.12 20.06
C PHE A 378 -10.93 -10.30 19.20
N ASP A 379 -11.49 -10.53 17.99
CA ASP A 379 -10.98 -11.53 17.04
C ASP A 379 -9.52 -11.31 16.63
N LEU A 380 -9.03 -10.06 16.69
CA LEU A 380 -7.65 -9.70 16.37
C LEU A 380 -6.66 -9.99 17.51
N LEU A 381 -7.16 -10.32 18.70
CA LEU A 381 -6.40 -10.38 19.97
C LEU A 381 -6.27 -11.77 20.58
N ASP A 382 -6.63 -12.80 19.81
CA ASP A 382 -6.09 -14.14 20.04
C ASP A 382 -4.54 -14.05 19.99
N PRO A 383 -3.81 -14.56 21.01
CA PRO A 383 -2.42 -14.16 21.24
C PRO A 383 -1.50 -14.69 20.15
N TRP A 384 -1.92 -15.73 19.44
CA TRP A 384 -1.26 -16.27 18.25
C TRP A 384 -1.07 -15.25 17.13
N HIS A 385 -1.84 -14.16 17.11
CA HIS A 385 -1.68 -13.06 16.17
C HIS A 385 -0.48 -12.15 16.50
N ILE A 386 -0.04 -12.07 17.77
CA ILE A 386 1.02 -11.17 18.25
C ILE A 386 2.20 -12.01 18.76
N PRO A 387 3.35 -12.04 18.07
CA PRO A 387 4.51 -12.80 18.50
C PRO A 387 5.21 -12.09 19.67
N HIS A 388 4.87 -12.43 20.91
CA HIS A 388 5.58 -11.87 22.05
C HIS A 388 7.04 -12.36 22.08
N PRO A 389 8.04 -11.46 22.17
CA PRO A 389 9.43 -11.86 22.17
C PRO A 389 9.78 -12.73 23.37
N VAL A 390 9.14 -12.49 24.53
CA VAL A 390 9.46 -13.21 25.77
C VAL A 390 8.56 -14.42 26.03
N ILE A 391 7.25 -14.35 25.78
CA ILE A 391 6.32 -15.52 25.87
C ILE A 391 6.75 -16.61 24.86
N GLY A 392 7.33 -16.19 23.73
CA GLY A 392 7.92 -17.08 22.72
C GLY A 392 6.90 -17.56 21.69
N ASN A 393 7.22 -18.69 21.04
CA ASN A 393 6.47 -19.14 19.87
C ASN A 393 5.17 -19.86 20.26
N LEU A 394 4.09 -19.10 20.43
CA LEU A 394 2.75 -19.66 20.69
C LEU A 394 2.27 -20.49 19.50
N SER A 395 2.32 -19.93 18.29
CA SER A 395 2.05 -20.56 16.98
C SER A 395 3.32 -21.12 16.34
N ASP A 396 3.21 -21.75 15.16
CA ASP A 396 4.33 -22.07 14.25
C ASP A 396 4.92 -20.82 13.57
N MET A 397 4.98 -19.71 14.30
CA MET A 397 5.47 -18.43 13.79
C MET A 397 7.00 -18.41 13.72
N LYS A 398 7.56 -17.35 13.11
CA LYS A 398 8.96 -17.01 13.33
C LYS A 398 9.05 -16.19 14.63
N SER A 399 9.81 -16.66 15.61
CA SER A 399 10.12 -15.88 16.80
C SER A 399 10.92 -14.63 16.44
N ILE A 400 10.57 -13.50 17.08
CA ILE A 400 11.29 -12.23 16.96
C ILE A 400 12.34 -12.23 18.06
N LYS A 401 13.61 -12.45 17.69
CA LYS A 401 14.74 -12.48 18.62
C LYS A 401 15.67 -11.28 18.45
N TYR A 402 15.69 -10.69 17.26
CA TYR A 402 16.55 -9.58 16.90
C TYR A 402 15.76 -8.43 16.29
N GLU A 403 16.30 -7.21 16.42
CA GLU A 403 15.70 -5.96 15.88
C GLU A 403 15.38 -6.05 14.39
N TRP A 404 16.17 -6.83 13.63
CA TRP A 404 15.98 -7.06 12.19
C TRP A 404 14.94 -8.15 11.85
N ASP A 405 14.47 -8.96 12.80
CA ASP A 405 13.43 -9.96 12.53
C ASP A 405 12.10 -9.31 12.13
N THR A 406 11.73 -8.20 12.78
CA THR A 406 10.52 -7.42 12.48
C THR A 406 10.50 -6.97 11.02
N GLU A 407 11.54 -6.27 10.58
CA GLU A 407 11.66 -5.81 9.19
C GLU A 407 11.81 -6.97 8.21
N HIS A 408 12.62 -7.98 8.52
CA HIS A 408 12.77 -9.16 7.69
C HIS A 408 11.42 -9.86 7.43
N THR A 409 10.57 -10.00 8.45
CA THR A 409 9.26 -10.66 8.35
C THR A 409 8.26 -9.83 7.55
N ILE A 410 8.38 -8.50 7.57
CA ILE A 410 7.62 -7.57 6.70
C ILE A 410 8.08 -7.71 5.24
N VAL A 411 9.39 -7.66 5.00
CA VAL A 411 10.01 -7.67 3.67
C VAL A 411 9.87 -9.03 2.98
N GLN A 412 9.86 -10.15 3.74
CA GLN A 412 9.58 -11.49 3.21
C GLN A 412 8.15 -11.67 2.63
N CYS A 413 7.27 -10.66 2.74
CA CYS A 413 5.94 -10.65 2.13
C CYS A 413 4.99 -11.76 2.63
N GLY A 414 5.11 -12.14 3.91
CA GLY A 414 4.11 -12.95 4.59
C GLY A 414 2.77 -12.21 4.75
N ARG A 415 1.82 -12.87 5.41
CA ARG A 415 0.59 -12.23 5.93
C ARG A 415 0.92 -11.40 7.17
N THR A 416 1.79 -10.41 7.00
CA THR A 416 2.42 -9.66 8.10
C THR A 416 1.93 -8.21 8.12
N VAL A 417 1.71 -7.70 9.33
CA VAL A 417 1.11 -6.41 9.64
C VAL A 417 2.02 -5.68 10.62
N LEU A 418 2.63 -4.57 10.21
CA LEU A 418 3.23 -3.64 11.17
C LEU A 418 2.11 -2.82 11.84
N VAL A 419 2.21 -2.60 13.16
CA VAL A 419 1.16 -1.98 13.97
C VAL A 419 1.79 -0.86 14.80
N LEU A 420 1.56 0.39 14.39
CA LEU A 420 2.24 1.59 14.92
C LEU A 420 1.30 2.81 14.95
N HIS A 421 1.77 3.91 15.54
CA HIS A 421 1.06 5.20 15.52
C HIS A 421 1.06 5.84 14.11
N GLU A 422 0.01 6.60 13.79
CA GLU A 422 -0.25 7.16 12.44
C GLU A 422 0.85 8.07 11.88
N ASN A 423 1.60 8.76 12.74
CA ASN A 423 2.78 9.56 12.36
C ASN A 423 3.97 8.66 11.99
N GLU A 424 4.26 7.66 12.81
CA GLU A 424 5.35 6.70 12.58
C GLU A 424 5.12 5.85 11.33
N ILE A 425 3.86 5.49 11.11
CA ILE A 425 3.38 4.78 9.92
C ILE A 425 3.67 5.54 8.62
N LYS A 426 3.61 6.88 8.65
CA LYS A 426 3.97 7.73 7.51
C LYS A 426 5.47 7.91 7.35
N SER A 427 6.29 7.73 8.39
CA SER A 427 7.76 7.62 8.23
C SER A 427 8.17 6.25 7.69
N GLU A 428 7.68 5.16 8.26
CA GLU A 428 8.05 3.80 7.82
C GLU A 428 7.56 3.50 6.41
N MET A 429 6.38 3.96 5.97
CA MET A 429 5.97 3.85 4.55
C MET A 429 7.00 4.51 3.61
N ARG A 430 7.34 5.78 3.85
CA ARG A 430 8.34 6.52 3.04
C ARG A 430 9.72 5.85 3.10
N TYR A 431 10.06 5.23 4.23
CA TYR A 431 11.30 4.48 4.39
C TYR A 431 11.30 3.17 3.59
N PHE A 432 10.23 2.38 3.69
CA PHE A 432 10.07 1.11 2.98
C PHE A 432 9.99 1.29 1.46
N GLU A 433 9.23 2.27 0.98
CA GLU A 433 9.14 2.61 -0.46
C GLU A 433 10.51 3.00 -1.05
N LYS A 434 11.36 3.67 -0.25
CA LYS A 434 12.72 4.06 -0.64
C LYS A 434 13.70 2.88 -0.73
N HIS A 435 13.68 1.97 0.24
CA HIS A 435 14.69 0.90 0.35
C HIS A 435 14.26 -0.42 -0.34
N TYR A 436 12.96 -0.66 -0.47
CA TYR A 436 12.40 -1.85 -1.10
C TYR A 436 11.42 -1.49 -2.23
N PRO A 437 11.82 -0.72 -3.27
CA PRO A 437 10.92 -0.25 -4.33
C PRO A 437 10.28 -1.36 -5.20
N TRP A 438 10.75 -2.61 -5.09
CA TRP A 438 10.10 -3.79 -5.69
C TRP A 438 8.98 -4.36 -4.81
N LEU A 439 8.78 -3.84 -3.60
CA LEU A 439 7.74 -4.22 -2.66
C LEU A 439 6.72 -3.10 -2.53
N LYS A 440 5.46 -3.43 -2.82
CA LYS A 440 4.31 -2.56 -2.59
C LYS A 440 3.72 -2.82 -1.20
N PHE A 441 3.63 -1.76 -0.41
CA PHE A 441 3.06 -1.73 0.94
C PHE A 441 1.67 -1.04 0.90
N PHE A 442 0.85 -1.22 1.94
CA PHE A 442 -0.55 -0.79 1.95
C PHE A 442 -0.98 -0.27 3.32
N GLU A 443 -1.17 1.04 3.45
CA GLU A 443 -1.73 1.64 4.66
C GLU A 443 -3.24 1.34 4.79
N SER A 444 -3.66 0.82 5.95
CA SER A 444 -5.09 0.66 6.28
C SER A 444 -5.80 2.02 6.34
N LYS A 445 -6.98 2.11 5.72
CA LYS A 445 -7.85 3.28 5.79
C LYS A 445 -8.54 3.40 7.15
N SER A 446 -8.87 2.28 7.78
CA SER A 446 -9.41 2.23 9.14
C SER A 446 -8.30 2.30 10.19
N LYS A 447 -8.58 2.98 11.30
CA LYS A 447 -7.81 2.90 12.54
C LYS A 447 -8.31 1.72 13.38
N LEU A 448 -7.40 1.08 14.10
CA LEU A 448 -7.67 -0.10 14.93
C LEU A 448 -8.01 0.30 16.37
N LEU A 449 -7.21 1.21 16.93
CA LEU A 449 -7.52 1.96 18.15
C LEU A 449 -7.53 3.44 17.81
N THR A 450 -8.44 4.19 18.43
CA THR A 450 -8.41 5.66 18.46
C THR A 450 -7.90 6.11 19.82
N ALA A 451 -6.66 6.60 19.86
CA ALA A 451 -6.07 7.22 21.04
C ALA A 451 -6.03 8.74 20.83
N GLU A 452 -6.61 9.49 21.75
CA GLU A 452 -6.34 10.94 21.83
C GLU A 452 -4.88 11.14 22.23
N LEU A 453 -4.19 12.02 21.51
CA LEU A 453 -2.82 12.42 21.80
C LEU A 453 -2.85 13.94 21.99
N GLY A 454 -2.22 14.41 23.06
CA GLY A 454 -2.23 15.79 23.47
C GLY A 454 -1.13 16.06 24.48
N TRP A 455 -0.80 17.33 24.65
CA TRP A 455 0.37 17.77 25.41
C TRP A 455 -0.01 18.02 26.87
N LYS A 456 0.37 17.11 27.78
CA LYS A 456 0.11 17.25 29.23
C LYS A 456 1.22 18.05 29.90
N PHE A 457 0.92 19.31 30.25
CA PHE A 457 1.82 20.16 31.02
C PHE A 457 1.58 19.97 32.53
N SER A 458 2.54 19.36 33.22
CA SER A 458 2.51 19.25 34.69
C SER A 458 3.01 20.54 35.33
N ILE A 459 2.15 21.55 35.41
CA ILE A 459 2.48 22.89 35.91
C ILE A 459 1.75 23.21 37.22
N GLN A 460 2.47 23.82 38.16
CA GLN A 460 1.90 24.46 39.34
C GLN A 460 1.90 25.97 39.10
N GLY A 461 0.72 26.59 39.04
CA GLY A 461 0.58 28.03 38.78
C GLY A 461 0.80 28.45 37.31
N PRO A 462 0.84 29.77 37.04
CA PRO A 462 0.82 30.34 35.69
C PRO A 462 2.17 30.22 34.96
N SER A 463 2.44 29.06 34.36
CA SER A 463 3.69 28.80 33.63
C SER A 463 3.83 29.59 32.32
N LEU A 464 5.01 30.16 32.11
CA LEU A 464 5.43 30.75 30.83
C LEU A 464 5.48 29.70 29.70
N SER A 465 5.81 28.44 30.01
CA SER A 465 5.95 27.37 29.03
C SER A 465 4.67 27.09 28.25
N VAL A 466 3.49 27.19 28.89
CA VAL A 466 2.20 27.02 28.21
C VAL A 466 1.90 28.23 27.31
N LYS A 467 2.28 29.45 27.71
CA LYS A 467 2.16 30.64 26.84
C LYS A 467 3.08 30.54 25.62
N ILE A 468 4.29 30.02 25.77
CA ILE A 468 5.22 29.76 24.66
C ILE A 468 4.67 28.65 23.76
N PHE A 469 4.27 27.51 24.32
CA PHE A 469 3.72 26.40 23.54
C PHE A 469 2.48 26.81 22.74
N ASN A 470 1.56 27.58 23.33
CA ASN A 470 0.41 28.11 22.62
C ASN A 470 0.82 29.02 21.43
N LYS A 471 1.83 29.88 21.60
CA LYS A 471 2.39 30.67 20.49
C LYS A 471 2.99 29.78 19.39
N LEU A 472 3.74 28.74 19.74
CA LEU A 472 4.33 27.78 18.78
C LEU A 472 3.25 26.98 18.03
N TYR A 473 2.18 26.58 18.72
CA TYR A 473 1.07 25.81 18.16
C TYR A 473 0.19 26.66 17.22
N VAL A 474 -0.10 27.91 17.60
CA VAL A 474 -0.83 28.88 16.75
C VAL A 474 0.03 29.30 15.54
N ALA A 475 1.35 29.35 15.68
CA ALA A 475 2.28 29.59 14.57
C ALA A 475 2.53 28.35 13.66
N GLY A 476 1.84 27.23 13.88
CA GLY A 476 1.98 26.01 13.06
C GLY A 476 3.28 25.23 13.26
N ILE A 477 4.16 25.64 14.19
CA ILE A 477 5.50 25.09 14.35
C ILE A 477 5.47 23.65 14.86
N ILE A 478 4.52 23.33 15.76
CA ILE A 478 4.36 21.96 16.29
C ILE A 478 3.94 21.00 15.17
N GLN A 479 3.01 21.43 14.31
CA GLN A 479 2.49 20.68 13.18
C GLN A 479 3.56 20.46 12.09
N LEU A 480 4.46 21.43 11.89
CA LEU A 480 5.64 21.29 11.03
C LEU A 480 6.63 20.25 11.59
N LEU A 481 6.86 20.24 12.90
CA LEU A 481 7.72 19.25 13.58
C LEU A 481 7.10 17.84 13.53
N GLU A 482 5.78 17.70 13.72
CA GLU A 482 5.07 16.42 13.62
C GLU A 482 5.05 15.83 12.19
N THR A 483 5.11 16.67 11.16
CA THR A 483 5.15 16.25 9.74
C THR A 483 6.56 16.06 9.18
N TRP A 484 7.58 16.53 9.89
CA TRP A 484 8.99 16.48 9.47
C TRP A 484 9.41 15.03 9.13
N PRO A 485 10.15 14.80 8.03
CA PRO A 485 10.65 13.46 7.72
C PRO A 485 11.63 13.00 8.81
N ARG A 486 11.27 11.97 9.60
CA ARG A 486 12.23 11.29 10.49
C ARG A 486 13.43 10.86 9.65
N ILE A 487 14.61 11.40 9.95
CA ILE A 487 15.87 10.94 9.37
C ILE A 487 16.16 9.59 9.99
N ALA A 488 16.14 8.53 9.18
CA ALA A 488 16.40 7.17 9.65
C ALA A 488 17.76 7.10 10.36
N SER A 489 17.78 6.52 11.55
CA SER A 489 19.01 6.46 12.34
C SER A 489 20.06 5.56 11.68
N PRO A 490 21.35 5.70 12.05
CA PRO A 490 22.39 4.74 11.66
C PRO A 490 22.03 3.30 12.05
N LYS A 491 21.28 3.12 13.15
CA LYS A 491 20.74 1.84 13.58
C LYS A 491 19.71 1.29 12.58
N ARG A 492 18.69 2.06 12.21
CA ARG A 492 17.70 1.69 11.18
C ARG A 492 18.36 1.29 9.85
N LEU A 493 19.38 2.04 9.43
CA LEU A 493 20.14 1.76 8.21
C LEU A 493 20.96 0.45 8.30
N ASN A 494 21.54 0.15 9.47
CA ASN A 494 22.24 -1.13 9.70
C ASN A 494 21.27 -2.32 9.70
N ILE A 495 20.08 -2.16 10.30
CA ILE A 495 19.00 -3.16 10.29
C ILE A 495 18.58 -3.47 8.83
N THR A 496 18.22 -2.45 8.05
CA THR A 496 17.87 -2.57 6.62
C THR A 496 18.98 -3.20 5.79
N THR A 497 20.23 -2.82 6.03
CA THR A 497 21.40 -3.41 5.36
C THR A 497 21.52 -4.91 5.70
N LYS A 498 21.29 -5.30 6.96
CA LYS A 498 21.26 -6.72 7.35
C LYS A 498 20.12 -7.47 6.66
N VAL A 499 18.91 -6.90 6.61
CA VAL A 499 17.76 -7.51 5.93
C VAL A 499 18.01 -7.68 4.43
N HIS A 500 18.66 -6.72 3.76
CA HIS A 500 19.08 -6.86 2.35
C HIS A 500 20.12 -7.96 2.11
N THR A 501 20.85 -8.45 3.13
CA THR A 501 21.74 -9.63 3.00
C THR A 501 21.01 -10.97 3.18
N LEU A 502 19.85 -10.96 3.85
CA LEU A 502 19.07 -12.16 4.17
C LEU A 502 17.95 -12.42 3.17
N VAL A 503 17.32 -11.34 2.69
CA VAL A 503 16.32 -11.39 1.63
C VAL A 503 17.07 -11.51 0.31
N GLU A 504 17.08 -12.72 -0.26
CA GLU A 504 17.53 -12.96 -1.62
C GLU A 504 16.97 -11.87 -2.55
N ARG A 505 17.85 -11.15 -3.25
CA ARG A 505 17.44 -10.27 -4.32
C ARG A 505 16.86 -11.12 -5.45
N ARG A 506 15.55 -11.39 -5.40
CA ARG A 506 14.78 -11.68 -6.60
C ARG A 506 15.19 -10.65 -7.62
N LYS A 507 15.77 -11.09 -8.74
CA LYS A 507 16.09 -10.18 -9.84
C LYS A 507 14.80 -9.44 -10.17
N PRO A 508 14.79 -8.10 -10.24
CA PRO A 508 13.58 -7.38 -10.59
C PRO A 508 13.13 -7.87 -11.96
N GLU A 509 11.99 -8.55 -12.01
CA GLU A 509 11.39 -9.01 -13.26
C GLU A 509 11.13 -7.76 -14.11
N ASP A 510 11.75 -7.69 -15.29
CA ASP A 510 11.81 -6.46 -16.09
C ASP A 510 10.40 -5.90 -16.32
N ALA A 511 10.12 -4.74 -15.72
CA ALA A 511 8.76 -4.26 -15.49
C ALA A 511 8.12 -3.76 -16.80
N VAL A 512 7.64 -4.69 -17.63
CA VAL A 512 7.05 -4.42 -18.94
C VAL A 512 5.95 -3.37 -18.81
N LYS A 513 6.11 -2.26 -19.53
CA LYS A 513 5.11 -1.19 -19.60
C LYS A 513 3.85 -1.75 -20.25
N LYS A 514 2.71 -1.60 -19.57
CA LYS A 514 1.42 -2.03 -20.10
C LYS A 514 1.06 -1.17 -21.31
N ILE A 515 1.11 -1.73 -22.52
CA ILE A 515 0.65 -1.06 -23.73
C ILE A 515 -0.87 -0.96 -23.64
N MET A 516 -1.42 0.25 -23.79
CA MET A 516 -2.85 0.50 -23.83
C MET A 516 -3.18 1.23 -25.14
N LEU A 517 -3.99 0.60 -26.00
CA LEU A 517 -4.45 1.19 -27.27
C LEU A 517 -5.61 2.17 -27.01
N GLY A 518 -5.32 3.26 -26.29
CA GLY A 518 -6.30 4.31 -26.03
C GLY A 518 -6.63 5.13 -27.29
N GLY A 519 -7.92 5.17 -27.64
CA GLY A 519 -8.51 6.25 -28.45
C GLY A 519 -8.51 6.11 -29.97
N ASN A 520 -7.51 5.49 -30.62
CA ASN A 520 -7.38 5.60 -32.09
C ASN A 520 -7.99 4.44 -32.91
N ILE A 521 -8.34 3.31 -32.30
CA ILE A 521 -8.88 2.15 -33.05
C ILE A 521 -10.34 2.37 -33.49
N GLN A 522 -11.12 3.13 -32.71
CA GLN A 522 -12.51 3.51 -33.04
C GLN A 522 -12.59 4.36 -34.33
N THR A 523 -11.59 5.20 -34.59
CA THR A 523 -11.47 6.03 -35.80
C THR A 523 -11.49 5.17 -37.07
N ILE A 524 -10.85 4.00 -37.04
CA ILE A 524 -10.76 3.08 -38.19
C ILE A 524 -12.14 2.49 -38.53
N PHE A 525 -12.92 2.13 -37.50
CA PHE A 525 -14.30 1.65 -37.69
C PHE A 525 -15.23 2.72 -38.27
N TRP A 526 -15.14 3.98 -37.79
CA TRP A 526 -15.93 5.08 -38.35
C TRP A 526 -15.58 5.36 -39.81
N LEU A 527 -14.29 5.45 -40.14
CA LEU A 527 -13.82 5.60 -41.52
C LEU A 527 -14.31 4.46 -42.43
N TYR A 528 -14.38 3.22 -41.90
CA TYR A 528 -14.93 2.08 -42.64
C TYR A 528 -16.44 2.24 -42.91
N ILE A 529 -17.24 2.57 -41.89
CA ILE A 529 -18.69 2.76 -42.02
C ILE A 529 -19.01 3.86 -43.03
N PHE A 530 -18.34 5.02 -42.96
CA PHE A 530 -18.54 6.10 -43.92
C PHE A 530 -18.17 5.69 -45.35
N ARG A 531 -17.05 4.98 -45.54
CA ARG A 531 -16.62 4.52 -46.88
C ARG A 531 -17.55 3.46 -47.47
N ALA A 532 -18.07 2.55 -46.65
CA ALA A 532 -19.03 1.53 -47.07
C ALA A 532 -20.38 2.14 -47.49
N LEU A 533 -20.89 3.14 -46.73
CA LEU A 533 -22.14 3.82 -47.05
C LEU A 533 -22.02 4.73 -48.28
N GLY A 534 -20.94 5.51 -48.41
CA GLY A 534 -20.74 6.42 -49.55
C GLY A 534 -20.73 5.67 -50.89
N GLY A 535 -20.02 4.54 -50.98
CA GLY A 535 -19.93 3.73 -52.20
C GLY A 535 -21.25 3.04 -52.62
N VAL A 536 -22.27 3.02 -51.76
CA VAL A 536 -23.64 2.60 -52.11
C VAL A 536 -24.45 3.77 -52.65
N ILE A 537 -24.33 4.95 -52.05
CA ILE A 537 -25.08 6.16 -52.45
C ILE A 537 -24.73 6.57 -53.88
N ASP A 538 -23.43 6.65 -54.21
CA ASP A 538 -22.96 7.10 -55.54
C ASP A 538 -23.49 6.23 -56.70
N ARG A 539 -23.77 4.93 -56.46
CA ARG A 539 -24.27 4.02 -57.51
C ARG A 539 -25.74 4.22 -57.85
N ASN A 540 -26.57 4.64 -56.90
CA ASN A 540 -28.00 4.89 -57.18
C ASN A 540 -28.20 6.13 -58.05
N THR A 541 -27.33 7.14 -57.93
CA THR A 541 -27.38 8.38 -58.73
C THR A 541 -27.16 8.14 -60.23
N TYR A 542 -26.41 7.09 -60.60
CA TYR A 542 -26.11 6.71 -61.99
C TYR A 542 -27.07 5.68 -62.60
N LEU A 543 -28.12 5.28 -61.88
CA LEU A 543 -29.17 4.35 -62.37
C LEU A 543 -30.55 5.01 -62.47
N GLY A 544 -30.63 6.33 -62.23
CA GLY A 544 -31.84 7.15 -62.37
C GLY A 544 -31.84 8.07 -63.60
N SER A 545 -30.93 7.84 -64.55
CA SER A 545 -30.72 8.63 -65.78
C SER A 545 -30.41 7.72 -66.97
#